data_AF-A0A3R0Q0B9-F1
#
_entry.id   AF-A0A3R0Q0B9-F1
#
_cell.length_a   1.000
_cell.length_b   1.000
_cell.length_c   1.000
_cell.angle_alpha   90.00
_cell.angle_beta   90.00
_cell.angle_gamma   90.00
#
_symmetry.space_group_name_H-M   'P 1'
#
loop_
_entity.id
_entity.type
_entity.pdbx_description
1 polymer ?
#
loop_
_entity_poly.entity_id
_entity_poly.type
_entity_poly.pdbx_seq_one_letter_code
_entity_poly.pdbx_strand_id
1 'polypeptide(L)'
;MKEFFCSTHQAEALECIWTICHPPAGTTREDVVRRFERLRMLAYAGCEESIQSGRHGEGQFCILDADSQEILSVTLDDAGNYTVNCQGYHETHRLTLETAQGEECAGHAEGASGTLRTSFLPATTAPQTPAEYDAVWSAWRRAAPAGESRGRAAAIQKMRACLNNGNAVLNVGESGLTTLPDCLPAHITTLVIPDNNLTSLPALPPGLQELIVSNNPLTSLPVLPPGLRELEVFGNPLTHLPALPSGLCKLWVFGNQLTSLPTLPSELGKLWAYNNRLTRLPALPPGLQELSVSDNQLTSLPALPSELEELMVSGNRLTRLPVLPSGLRSLSVFGNRLTRLPESITGLSSEATVNLEGNPLSERTLQALQNITSAPGYSGP
;
A
#
# COMPACT_ATOMS: atom_id res chain seq x y z
N MET A 1 -5.91 3.17 -23.77
CA MET A 1 -6.34 4.25 -22.84
C MET A 1 -5.27 5.32 -22.58
N LYS A 2 -3.97 5.00 -22.43
CA LYS A 2 -2.93 6.04 -22.23
C LYS A 2 -2.76 7.00 -23.43
N GLU A 3 -3.16 6.58 -24.63
CA GLU A 3 -3.07 7.38 -25.86
C GLU A 3 -4.23 8.38 -26.04
N PHE A 4 -5.28 8.30 -25.21
CA PHE A 4 -6.50 9.12 -25.35
C PHE A 4 -6.47 10.42 -24.56
N PHE A 5 -5.60 10.52 -23.55
CA PHE A 5 -5.62 11.62 -22.58
C PHE A 5 -4.26 12.33 -22.53
N CYS A 6 -4.28 13.66 -22.47
CA CYS A 6 -3.07 14.46 -22.36
C CYS A 6 -2.33 14.16 -21.05
N SER A 7 -0.99 14.23 -21.04
CA SER A 7 -0.16 13.94 -19.86
C SER A 7 -0.52 14.80 -18.63
N THR A 8 -1.07 16.00 -18.83
CA THR A 8 -1.56 16.88 -17.76
C THR A 8 -2.89 16.44 -17.16
N HIS A 9 -3.74 15.75 -17.93
CA HIS A 9 -5.08 15.31 -17.52
C HIS A 9 -5.16 13.79 -17.30
N GLN A 10 -4.05 13.09 -17.49
CA GLN A 10 -3.97 11.63 -17.44
C GLN A 10 -4.32 11.07 -16.06
N ALA A 11 -3.89 11.74 -14.97
CA ALA A 11 -4.23 11.32 -13.62
C ALA A 11 -5.75 11.43 -13.35
N GLU A 12 -6.37 12.53 -13.76
CA GLU A 12 -7.81 12.76 -13.58
C GLU A 12 -8.65 11.80 -14.45
N ALA A 13 -8.20 11.53 -15.67
CA ALA A 13 -8.86 10.57 -16.55
C ALA A 13 -8.77 9.14 -16.00
N LEU A 14 -7.62 8.74 -15.46
CA LEU A 14 -7.44 7.42 -14.84
C LEU A 14 -8.31 7.25 -13.59
N GLU A 15 -8.46 8.29 -12.76
CA GLU A 15 -9.38 8.28 -11.60
C GLU A 15 -10.84 8.15 -12.03
N CYS A 16 -11.25 8.85 -13.10
CA CYS A 16 -12.60 8.72 -13.65
C CYS A 16 -12.86 7.30 -14.16
N ILE A 17 -11.92 6.71 -14.89
CA ILE A 17 -11.99 5.32 -15.38
C ILE A 17 -12.02 4.34 -14.20
N TRP A 18 -11.18 4.55 -13.18
CA TRP A 18 -11.13 3.68 -12.00
C TRP A 18 -12.47 3.68 -11.26
N THR A 19 -13.09 4.85 -11.10
CA THR A 19 -14.40 5.02 -10.45
C THR A 19 -15.53 4.40 -11.26
N ILE A 20 -15.42 4.43 -12.60
CA ILE A 20 -16.34 3.73 -13.50
C ILE A 20 -16.19 2.21 -13.33
N CYS A 21 -14.96 1.70 -13.22
CA CYS A 21 -14.72 0.27 -12.99
C CYS A 21 -15.10 -0.20 -11.57
N HIS A 22 -15.07 0.69 -10.58
CA HIS A 22 -15.37 0.38 -9.17
C HIS A 22 -16.37 1.40 -8.61
N PRO A 23 -17.66 1.32 -9.01
CA PRO A 23 -18.66 2.30 -8.61
C PRO A 23 -18.88 2.25 -7.08
N PRO A 24 -18.78 3.39 -6.36
CA PRO A 24 -19.15 3.44 -4.95
C PRO A 24 -20.64 3.13 -4.75
N ALA A 25 -20.99 2.61 -3.57
CA ALA A 25 -22.38 2.26 -3.23
C ALA A 25 -23.29 3.50 -3.33
N GLY A 26 -24.39 3.39 -4.09
CA GLY A 26 -25.31 4.50 -4.37
C GLY A 26 -25.00 5.31 -5.63
N THR A 27 -24.04 4.88 -6.47
CA THR A 27 -23.79 5.51 -7.78
C THR A 27 -25.05 5.49 -8.64
N THR A 28 -25.51 6.66 -9.06
CA THR A 28 -26.70 6.81 -9.91
C THR A 28 -26.33 6.82 -11.39
N ARG A 29 -27.34 6.64 -12.27
CA ARG A 29 -27.16 6.75 -13.74
C ARG A 29 -26.57 8.11 -14.12
N GLU A 30 -27.01 9.19 -13.48
CA GLU A 30 -26.53 10.56 -13.72
C GLU A 30 -25.04 10.72 -13.38
N ASP A 31 -24.57 10.07 -12.32
CA ASP A 31 -23.15 10.10 -11.94
C ASP A 31 -22.26 9.39 -12.97
N VAL A 32 -22.78 8.37 -13.65
CA VAL A 32 -22.08 7.65 -14.72
C VAL A 32 -22.02 8.53 -15.97
N VAL A 33 -23.14 9.15 -16.37
CA VAL A 33 -23.21 10.10 -17.49
C VAL A 33 -22.21 11.23 -17.28
N ARG A 34 -22.22 11.87 -16.10
CA ARG A 34 -21.33 12.98 -15.77
C ARG A 34 -19.85 12.60 -15.86
N ARG A 35 -19.49 11.36 -15.50
CA ARG A 35 -18.10 10.87 -15.59
C ARG A 35 -17.68 10.60 -17.03
N PHE A 36 -18.57 10.06 -17.87
CA PHE A 36 -18.28 9.91 -19.29
C PHE A 36 -18.16 11.27 -20.01
N GLU A 37 -19.00 12.25 -19.65
CA GLU A 37 -18.84 13.64 -20.13
C GLU A 37 -17.52 14.27 -19.66
N ARG A 38 -17.11 13.99 -18.42
CA ARG A 38 -15.82 14.45 -17.90
C ARG A 38 -14.66 13.82 -18.68
N LEU A 39 -14.71 12.51 -18.93
CA LEU A 39 -13.72 11.84 -19.78
C LEU A 39 -13.67 12.44 -21.19
N ARG A 40 -14.82 12.81 -21.77
CA ARG A 40 -14.87 13.49 -23.07
C ARG A 40 -14.14 14.83 -23.05
N MET A 41 -14.31 15.63 -21.99
CA MET A 41 -13.61 16.91 -21.85
C MET A 41 -12.09 16.77 -21.62
N LEU A 42 -11.63 15.63 -21.08
CA LEU A 42 -10.21 15.39 -20.80
C LEU A 42 -9.46 14.73 -21.97
N ALA A 43 -10.19 14.23 -22.97
CA ALA A 43 -9.62 13.58 -24.14
C ALA A 43 -8.92 14.57 -25.10
N TYR A 44 -8.01 14.07 -25.94
CA TYR A 44 -7.44 14.88 -27.03
C TYR A 44 -8.52 15.32 -28.03
N ALA A 45 -8.34 16.50 -28.64
CA ALA A 45 -9.20 16.97 -29.72
C ALA A 45 -9.18 15.94 -30.88
N GLY A 46 -10.35 15.36 -31.18
CA GLY A 46 -10.52 14.25 -32.15
C GLY A 46 -10.73 12.86 -31.51
N CYS A 47 -10.39 12.67 -30.24
CA CYS A 47 -10.67 11.43 -29.49
C CYS A 47 -12.02 11.45 -28.77
N GLU A 48 -12.71 12.60 -28.76
CA GLU A 48 -14.03 12.77 -28.15
C GLU A 48 -15.10 11.88 -28.80
N GLU A 49 -15.01 11.67 -30.12
CA GLU A 49 -15.94 10.83 -30.89
C GLU A 49 -15.79 9.33 -30.58
N SER A 50 -14.65 8.94 -30.00
CA SER A 50 -14.37 7.58 -29.53
C SER A 50 -15.03 7.28 -28.17
N ILE A 51 -15.47 8.31 -27.45
CA ILE A 51 -16.20 8.18 -26.17
C ILE A 51 -17.68 8.37 -26.45
N GLN A 52 -18.41 7.26 -26.51
CA GLN A 52 -19.81 7.25 -26.90
C GLN A 52 -20.71 6.99 -25.70
N SER A 53 -21.83 7.72 -25.65
CA SER A 53 -22.94 7.51 -24.72
C SER A 53 -24.19 7.17 -25.53
N GLY A 54 -24.86 6.07 -25.20
CA GLY A 54 -26.16 5.69 -25.76
C GLY A 54 -26.17 4.79 -27.00
N ARG A 55 -25.10 4.01 -27.29
CA ARG A 55 -24.93 3.30 -28.58
C ARG A 55 -26.01 2.22 -28.89
N HIS A 56 -26.69 1.66 -27.88
CA HIS A 56 -27.81 0.71 -28.06
C HIS A 56 -28.98 0.88 -27.07
N GLY A 57 -29.16 2.09 -26.52
CA GLY A 57 -30.19 2.41 -25.53
C GLY A 57 -29.65 3.35 -24.45
N GLU A 58 -30.55 3.97 -23.66
CA GLU A 58 -30.22 5.03 -22.68
C GLU A 58 -29.25 4.61 -21.55
N GLY A 59 -28.85 3.34 -21.48
CA GLY A 59 -28.00 2.78 -20.42
C GLY A 59 -26.59 2.33 -20.83
N GLN A 60 -26.17 2.46 -22.10
CA GLN A 60 -24.88 1.92 -22.54
C GLN A 60 -23.84 3.02 -22.83
N PHE A 61 -22.66 2.93 -22.24
CA PHE A 61 -21.54 3.87 -22.41
C PHE A 61 -20.28 3.11 -22.83
N CYS A 62 -19.53 3.59 -23.82
CA CYS A 62 -18.33 2.90 -24.29
C CYS A 62 -17.20 3.83 -24.72
N ILE A 63 -15.97 3.34 -24.59
CA ILE A 63 -14.74 3.95 -25.13
C ILE A 63 -14.19 2.98 -26.17
N LEU A 64 -14.01 3.48 -27.39
CA LEU A 64 -13.53 2.71 -28.53
C LEU A 64 -12.05 2.96 -28.81
N ASP A 65 -11.34 1.96 -29.34
CA ASP A 65 -10.00 2.13 -29.91
C ASP A 65 -10.03 2.64 -31.36
N ALA A 66 -8.85 2.80 -31.95
CA ALA A 66 -8.69 3.25 -33.35
C ALA A 66 -9.30 2.27 -34.37
N ASP A 67 -9.48 1.00 -34.01
CA ASP A 67 -10.10 -0.05 -34.81
C ASP A 67 -11.61 -0.22 -34.51
N SER A 68 -12.20 0.74 -33.77
CA SER A 68 -13.60 0.74 -33.34
C SER A 68 -14.00 -0.41 -32.42
N GLN A 69 -13.05 -1.05 -31.73
CA GLN A 69 -13.31 -2.07 -30.72
C GLN A 69 -13.52 -1.44 -29.33
N GLU A 70 -14.40 -2.04 -28.52
CA GLU A 70 -14.68 -1.57 -27.16
C GLU A 70 -13.50 -1.86 -26.22
N ILE A 71 -12.85 -0.80 -25.72
CA ILE A 71 -11.81 -0.90 -24.70
C ILE A 71 -12.43 -0.92 -23.31
N LEU A 72 -13.46 -0.10 -23.12
CA LEU A 72 -14.26 0.00 -21.91
C LEU A 72 -15.73 0.11 -22.33
N SER A 73 -16.59 -0.77 -21.84
CA SER A 73 -18.04 -0.62 -21.98
C SER A 73 -18.75 -0.80 -20.64
N VAL A 74 -19.78 0.00 -20.43
CA VAL A 74 -20.59 0.03 -19.22
C VAL A 74 -22.04 -0.07 -19.64
N THR A 75 -22.78 -0.99 -19.03
CA THR A 75 -24.20 -1.17 -19.29
C THR A 75 -24.97 -1.06 -17.99
N LEU A 76 -25.91 -0.12 -17.95
CA LEU A 76 -26.93 0.03 -16.93
C LEU A 76 -28.25 -0.54 -17.46
N ASP A 77 -28.72 -1.65 -16.90
CA ASP A 77 -30.04 -2.16 -17.23
C ASP A 77 -31.15 -1.48 -16.39
N ASP A 78 -32.40 -1.60 -16.85
CA ASP A 78 -33.56 -1.05 -16.13
C ASP A 78 -33.87 -1.82 -14.82
N ALA A 79 -33.16 -2.92 -14.56
CA ALA A 79 -33.22 -3.71 -13.33
C ALA A 79 -32.15 -3.28 -12.30
N GLY A 80 -31.32 -2.29 -12.61
CA GLY A 80 -30.32 -1.71 -11.70
C GLY A 80 -28.98 -2.44 -11.71
N ASN A 81 -28.74 -3.36 -12.64
CA ASN A 81 -27.43 -3.98 -12.78
C ASN A 81 -26.51 -3.06 -13.59
N TYR A 82 -25.33 -2.84 -13.04
CA TYR A 82 -24.23 -2.08 -13.59
C TYR A 82 -23.12 -3.06 -14.01
N THR A 83 -23.00 -3.29 -15.30
CA THR A 83 -21.99 -4.19 -15.86
C THR A 83 -20.86 -3.39 -16.48
N VAL A 84 -19.63 -3.62 -16.05
CA VAL A 84 -18.42 -3.03 -16.64
C VAL A 84 -17.61 -4.12 -17.34
N ASN A 85 -17.20 -3.81 -18.56
CA ASN A 85 -16.27 -4.61 -19.35
C ASN A 85 -15.06 -3.74 -19.70
N CYS A 86 -13.87 -4.12 -19.24
CA CYS A 86 -12.63 -3.39 -19.49
C CYS A 86 -11.50 -4.35 -19.83
N GLN A 87 -11.04 -4.38 -21.08
CA GLN A 87 -9.86 -5.15 -21.53
C GLN A 87 -9.83 -6.62 -21.04
N GLY A 88 -10.98 -7.31 -21.05
CA GLY A 88 -11.10 -8.71 -20.60
C GLY A 88 -11.45 -8.90 -19.12
N TYR A 89 -11.59 -7.81 -18.36
CA TYR A 89 -12.20 -7.80 -17.03
C TYR A 89 -13.71 -7.59 -17.16
N HIS A 90 -14.51 -8.47 -16.57
CA HIS A 90 -15.97 -8.42 -16.61
C HIS A 90 -16.53 -8.48 -15.18
N GLU A 91 -17.17 -7.42 -14.72
CA GLU A 91 -17.78 -7.36 -13.39
C GLU A 91 -19.18 -6.74 -13.47
N THR A 92 -20.14 -7.36 -12.77
CA THR A 92 -21.53 -6.88 -12.69
C THR A 92 -21.87 -6.56 -11.24
N HIS A 93 -22.16 -5.29 -10.97
CA HIS A 93 -22.63 -4.81 -9.69
C HIS A 93 -24.15 -4.63 -9.72
N ARG A 94 -24.86 -4.98 -8.64
CA ARG A 94 -26.29 -4.68 -8.50
C ARG A 94 -26.45 -3.35 -7.76
N LEU A 95 -26.84 -2.30 -8.47
CA LEU A 95 -27.22 -1.02 -7.89
C LEU A 95 -28.66 -1.12 -7.37
N THR A 96 -28.88 -0.68 -6.13
CA THR A 96 -30.23 -0.44 -5.62
C THR A 96 -30.82 0.77 -6.35
N LEU A 97 -31.66 0.51 -7.35
CA LEU A 97 -32.56 1.53 -7.90
C LEU A 97 -33.57 1.90 -6.80
N GLU A 98 -33.53 3.15 -6.35
CA GLU A 98 -34.69 3.75 -5.67
C GLU A 98 -35.84 3.75 -6.68
N THR A 99 -36.66 2.70 -6.59
CA THR A 99 -37.92 2.63 -7.32
C THR A 99 -38.89 3.55 -6.62
N ALA A 100 -39.34 4.57 -7.35
CA ALA A 100 -40.41 5.45 -6.94
C ALA A 100 -41.68 4.63 -6.65
N GLN A 101 -41.99 4.43 -5.37
CA GLN A 101 -43.35 4.21 -4.88
C GLN A 101 -43.56 5.10 -3.65
N GLY A 102 -44.12 6.28 -3.92
CA GLY A 102 -44.75 7.10 -2.90
C GLY A 102 -46.11 6.52 -2.55
N GLU A 103 -46.23 5.92 -1.37
CA GLU A 103 -47.42 6.05 -0.53
C GLU A 103 -47.07 7.05 0.56
N GLU A 104 -47.54 8.30 0.43
CA GLU A 104 -48.39 8.90 1.46
C GLU A 104 -48.96 10.23 0.99
N CYS A 105 -50.21 10.42 1.38
CA CYS A 105 -51.11 11.43 0.88
C CYS A 105 -50.83 12.83 1.45
N ALA A 106 -51.19 13.81 0.62
CA ALA A 106 -51.78 15.10 0.97
C ALA A 106 -50.86 16.19 1.54
N GLY A 107 -50.71 17.25 0.73
CA GLY A 107 -51.23 18.54 1.17
C GLY A 107 -50.27 19.72 1.09
N HIS A 108 -50.51 20.57 0.09
CA HIS A 108 -50.26 22.01 0.07
C HIS A 108 -48.82 22.51 -0.15
N ALA A 109 -48.65 22.98 -1.39
CA ALA A 109 -47.67 23.99 -1.76
C ALA A 109 -48.10 25.37 -1.25
N GLU A 110 -47.16 26.10 -0.65
CA GLU A 110 -47.07 27.56 -0.75
C GLU A 110 -45.63 28.01 -0.48
N GLY A 111 -45.22 29.09 -1.12
CA GLY A 111 -43.84 29.39 -1.45
C GLY A 111 -42.99 30.00 -0.32
N ALA A 112 -41.68 29.94 -0.51
CA ALA A 112 -40.76 30.88 0.11
C ALA A 112 -39.45 30.97 -0.69
N SER A 113 -39.18 32.18 -1.14
CA SER A 113 -37.88 32.71 -1.53
C SER A 113 -36.86 32.59 -0.39
N GLY A 114 -35.59 32.33 -0.68
CA GLY A 114 -34.52 32.50 0.33
C GLY A 114 -33.25 31.69 0.12
N THR A 115 -32.32 32.25 -0.65
CA THR A 115 -30.85 32.11 -0.52
C THR A 115 -30.29 31.07 0.47
N LEU A 116 -29.79 29.94 -0.04
CA LEU A 116 -28.75 29.16 0.62
C LEU A 116 -27.42 29.40 -0.08
N ARG A 117 -26.59 30.24 0.56
CA ARG A 117 -25.14 30.24 0.33
C ARG A 117 -24.61 28.87 0.73
N THR A 118 -24.52 27.96 -0.23
CA THR A 118 -23.63 26.80 -0.10
C THR A 118 -22.25 27.24 -0.58
N SER A 119 -21.45 27.70 0.38
CA SER A 119 -20.00 27.76 0.25
C SER A 119 -19.46 26.34 0.06
N PHE A 120 -19.44 25.88 -1.19
CA PHE A 120 -18.69 24.70 -1.57
C PHE A 120 -17.21 25.08 -1.60
N LEU A 121 -16.46 24.68 -0.58
CA LEU A 121 -15.01 24.53 -0.71
C LEU A 121 -14.78 23.37 -1.70
N PRO A 122 -14.01 23.59 -2.79
CA PRO A 122 -13.66 22.49 -3.68
C PRO A 122 -12.69 21.54 -2.98
N ALA A 123 -12.68 20.28 -3.43
CA ALA A 123 -11.79 19.20 -3.01
C ALA A 123 -10.37 19.70 -2.73
N THR A 124 -9.89 19.43 -1.51
CA THR A 124 -8.66 19.97 -0.93
C THR A 124 -7.42 19.66 -1.78
N THR A 125 -7.01 20.63 -2.60
CA THR A 125 -5.61 20.79 -2.98
C THR A 125 -4.78 20.97 -1.71
N ALA A 126 -3.64 20.27 -1.62
CA ALA A 126 -2.72 20.44 -0.49
C ALA A 126 -2.37 21.93 -0.35
N PRO A 127 -2.37 22.50 0.87
CA PRO A 127 -2.09 23.92 1.07
C PRO A 127 -0.78 24.31 0.41
N GLN A 128 -0.83 25.36 -0.41
CA GLN A 128 0.30 25.86 -1.20
C GLN A 128 0.94 27.09 -0.57
N THR A 129 0.27 27.72 0.40
CA THR A 129 0.78 28.91 1.09
C THR A 129 1.05 28.64 2.57
N PRO A 130 2.08 29.28 3.18
CA PRO A 130 2.33 29.19 4.62
C PRO A 130 1.10 29.55 5.48
N ALA A 131 0.24 30.45 5.00
CA ALA A 131 -0.98 30.86 5.69
C ALA A 131 -2.03 29.73 5.77
N GLU A 132 -2.16 28.91 4.73
CA GLU A 132 -3.08 27.77 4.74
C GLU A 132 -2.57 26.65 5.66
N TYR A 133 -1.26 26.37 5.66
CA TYR A 133 -0.65 25.45 6.63
C TYR A 133 -0.88 25.94 8.07
N ASP A 134 -0.66 27.24 8.33
CA ASP A 134 -0.87 27.80 9.66
C ASP A 134 -2.32 27.71 10.13
N ALA A 135 -3.30 27.83 9.22
CA ALA A 135 -4.71 27.65 9.55
C ALA A 135 -5.01 26.21 9.99
N VAL A 136 -4.54 25.22 9.23
CA VAL A 136 -4.71 23.78 9.52
C VAL A 136 -4.02 23.42 10.84
N TRP A 137 -2.77 23.83 11.02
CA TRP A 137 -2.00 23.54 12.22
C TRP A 137 -2.56 24.22 13.47
N SER A 138 -3.08 25.43 13.33
CA SER A 138 -3.75 26.12 14.45
C SER A 138 -5.04 25.42 14.85
N ALA A 139 -5.82 24.92 13.88
CA ALA A 139 -7.00 24.11 14.16
C ALA A 139 -6.63 22.80 14.89
N TRP A 140 -5.61 22.08 14.39
CA TRP A 140 -5.10 20.86 15.00
C TRP A 140 -4.62 21.08 16.45
N ARG A 141 -3.92 22.20 16.72
CA ARG A 141 -3.51 22.56 18.08
C ARG A 141 -4.69 22.85 19.01
N ARG A 142 -5.72 23.53 18.52
CA ARG A 142 -6.92 23.83 19.32
C ARG A 142 -7.72 22.57 19.67
N ALA A 143 -7.68 21.57 18.80
CA ALA A 143 -8.29 20.25 19.02
C ALA A 143 -7.46 19.33 19.92
N ALA A 144 -6.43 19.83 20.63
CA ALA A 144 -5.57 19.03 21.49
C ALA A 144 -6.33 18.48 22.71
N PRO A 145 -6.28 17.16 22.96
CA PRO A 145 -6.64 16.57 24.25
C PRO A 145 -5.87 17.20 25.41
N ALA A 146 -6.43 17.11 26.62
CA ALA A 146 -5.78 17.61 27.82
C ALA A 146 -4.39 16.99 27.98
N GLY A 147 -3.35 17.82 28.13
CA GLY A 147 -1.95 17.39 28.24
C GLY A 147 -1.17 17.33 26.92
N GLU A 148 -1.83 17.24 25.76
CA GLU A 148 -1.16 17.11 24.45
C GLU A 148 -0.78 18.47 23.83
N SER A 149 -1.33 19.58 24.34
CA SER A 149 -1.17 20.92 23.75
C SER A 149 0.29 21.38 23.61
N ARG A 150 1.16 21.03 24.58
CA ARG A 150 2.60 21.34 24.50
C ARG A 150 3.29 20.51 23.41
N GLY A 151 2.95 19.22 23.31
CA GLY A 151 3.43 18.31 22.28
C GLY A 151 3.04 18.77 20.88
N ARG A 152 1.75 19.09 20.67
CA ARG A 152 1.27 19.66 19.40
C ARG A 152 1.97 20.97 19.05
N ALA A 153 2.18 21.86 20.03
CA ALA A 153 2.89 23.11 19.80
C ALA A 153 4.35 22.88 19.34
N ALA A 154 5.06 21.94 19.96
CA ALA A 154 6.42 21.58 19.56
C ALA A 154 6.45 20.96 18.15
N ALA A 155 5.51 20.07 17.83
CA ALA A 155 5.40 19.48 16.49
C ALA A 155 5.14 20.55 15.42
N ILE A 156 4.23 21.51 15.68
CA ILE A 156 3.98 22.64 14.77
C ILE A 156 5.22 23.50 14.59
N GLN A 157 5.98 23.77 15.66
CA GLN A 157 7.22 24.53 15.55
C GLN A 157 8.23 23.82 14.64
N LYS A 158 8.34 22.50 14.71
CA LYS A 158 9.20 21.73 13.80
C LYS A 158 8.70 21.79 12.35
N MET A 159 7.40 21.64 12.12
CA MET A 159 6.82 21.76 10.76
C MET A 159 7.04 23.17 10.17
N ARG A 160 6.87 24.22 10.97
CA ARG A 160 7.18 25.61 10.58
C ARG A 160 8.66 25.80 10.28
N ALA A 161 9.54 25.21 11.09
CA ALA A 161 10.97 25.25 10.83
C ALA A 161 11.26 24.65 9.45
N CYS A 162 10.73 23.46 9.14
CA CYS A 162 10.89 22.81 7.84
C CYS A 162 10.41 23.67 6.66
N LEU A 163 9.27 24.36 6.78
CA LEU A 163 8.79 25.28 5.73
C LEU A 163 9.73 26.50 5.56
N ASN A 164 10.22 27.06 6.65
CA ASN A 164 11.01 28.30 6.61
C ASN A 164 12.45 28.08 6.11
N ASN A 165 13.07 26.96 6.47
CA ASN A 165 14.45 26.65 6.11
C ASN A 165 14.59 25.67 4.93
N GLY A 166 13.47 25.16 4.39
CA GLY A 166 13.47 24.17 3.32
C GLY A 166 13.99 22.80 3.76
N ASN A 167 14.05 22.50 5.05
CA ASN A 167 14.51 21.20 5.54
C ASN A 167 13.53 20.11 5.11
N ALA A 168 14.06 19.10 4.44
CA ALA A 168 13.31 17.97 3.91
C ALA A 168 13.09 16.85 4.95
N VAL A 169 13.68 16.96 6.14
CA VAL A 169 13.51 15.99 7.23
C VAL A 169 12.59 16.55 8.29
N LEU A 170 11.47 15.85 8.56
CA LEU A 170 10.56 16.15 9.66
C LEU A 170 10.53 15.00 10.65
N ASN A 171 10.98 15.25 11.87
CA ASN A 171 10.78 14.35 13.01
C ASN A 171 9.75 14.95 13.97
N VAL A 172 8.55 14.38 14.05
CA VAL A 172 7.47 14.92 14.92
C VAL A 172 7.83 14.84 16.40
N GLY A 173 8.69 13.88 16.77
CA GLY A 173 9.18 13.64 18.14
C GLY A 173 8.18 12.91 19.03
N GLU A 174 8.67 12.55 20.21
CA GLU A 174 7.94 11.75 21.19
C GLU A 174 7.15 12.70 22.09
N SER A 175 5.85 12.85 21.82
CA SER A 175 5.03 13.84 22.51
C SER A 175 3.65 13.32 22.90
N GLY A 176 3.49 11.99 22.86
CA GLY A 176 2.22 11.33 23.14
C GLY A 176 1.09 11.78 22.22
N LEU A 177 1.43 12.17 20.99
CA LEU A 177 0.48 12.67 19.99
C LEU A 177 -0.56 11.60 19.70
N THR A 178 -1.84 11.97 19.71
CA THR A 178 -2.95 11.06 19.40
C THR A 178 -3.37 11.14 17.93
N THR A 179 -3.08 12.27 17.29
CA THR A 179 -3.35 12.53 15.87
C THR A 179 -2.22 13.39 15.30
N LEU A 180 -2.09 13.41 13.97
CA LEU A 180 -1.27 14.39 13.25
C LEU A 180 -2.19 15.32 12.44
N PRO A 181 -1.71 16.52 12.05
CA PRO A 181 -2.50 17.40 11.19
C PRO A 181 -2.70 16.79 9.80
N ASP A 182 -3.83 17.13 9.17
CA ASP A 182 -4.21 16.60 7.85
C ASP A 182 -3.21 16.95 6.73
N CYS A 183 -2.43 18.02 6.92
CA CYS A 183 -1.44 18.48 5.96
C CYS A 183 -0.06 18.61 6.60
N LEU A 184 0.87 17.80 6.09
CA LEU A 184 2.30 17.91 6.36
C LEU A 184 2.98 18.74 5.26
N PRO A 185 4.11 19.41 5.55
CA PRO A 185 4.85 20.16 4.53
C PRO A 185 5.17 19.30 3.30
N ALA A 186 4.74 19.74 2.12
CA ALA A 186 4.80 18.93 0.90
C ALA A 186 6.21 18.61 0.39
N HIS A 187 7.23 19.38 0.78
CA HIS A 187 8.62 19.23 0.35
C HIS A 187 9.42 18.22 1.20
N ILE A 188 8.80 17.57 2.18
CA ILE A 188 9.46 16.60 3.04
C ILE A 188 9.80 15.32 2.26
N THR A 189 11.05 14.89 2.38
CA THR A 189 11.55 13.62 1.83
C THR A 189 11.69 12.54 2.90
N THR A 190 11.95 12.92 4.15
CA THR A 190 12.09 11.97 5.27
C THR A 190 11.14 12.35 6.40
N LEU A 191 10.25 11.44 6.77
CA LEU A 191 9.27 11.62 7.84
C LEU A 191 9.52 10.58 8.94
N VAL A 192 9.81 11.06 10.15
CA VAL A 192 10.09 10.25 11.33
C VAL A 192 9.01 10.47 12.38
N ILE A 193 8.34 9.39 12.78
CA ILE A 193 7.23 9.37 13.72
C ILE A 193 7.53 8.34 14.81
N PRO A 194 8.32 8.72 15.84
CA PRO A 194 8.65 7.82 16.94
C PRO A 194 7.66 7.94 18.09
N ASP A 195 7.43 6.84 18.80
CA ASP A 195 6.84 6.73 20.14
C ASP A 195 5.74 7.77 20.45
N ASN A 196 4.57 7.55 19.86
CA ASN A 196 3.36 8.35 20.07
C ASN A 196 2.14 7.43 20.24
N ASN A 197 0.95 8.03 20.40
CA ASN A 197 -0.32 7.32 20.54
C ASN A 197 -1.18 7.45 19.28
N LEU A 198 -0.55 7.52 18.11
CA LEU A 198 -1.25 7.71 16.84
C LEU A 198 -2.02 6.44 16.47
N THR A 199 -3.31 6.61 16.18
CA THR A 199 -4.19 5.53 15.70
C THR A 199 -4.29 5.49 14.17
N SER A 200 -4.02 6.62 13.51
CA SER A 200 -3.95 6.76 12.06
C SER A 200 -2.92 7.81 11.64
N LEU A 201 -2.42 7.70 10.41
CA LEU A 201 -1.59 8.72 9.78
C LEU A 201 -2.40 9.51 8.73
N PRO A 202 -2.08 10.80 8.53
CA PRO A 202 -2.69 11.63 7.50
C PRO A 202 -2.13 11.25 6.11
N ALA A 203 -2.61 11.94 5.08
CA ALA A 203 -2.02 11.81 3.74
C ALA A 203 -0.52 12.14 3.77
N LEU A 204 0.28 11.25 3.19
CA LEU A 204 1.73 11.39 3.15
C LEU A 204 2.16 12.42 2.09
N PRO A 205 3.26 13.16 2.30
CA PRO A 205 3.80 14.06 1.28
C PRO A 205 4.10 13.29 -0.03
N PRO A 206 3.75 13.84 -1.20
CA PRO A 206 3.92 13.13 -2.48
C PRO A 206 5.39 12.89 -2.85
N GLY A 207 6.30 13.73 -2.35
CA GLY A 207 7.75 13.62 -2.56
C GLY A 207 8.50 12.79 -1.51
N LEU A 208 7.78 12.10 -0.61
CA LEU A 208 8.40 11.34 0.47
C LEU A 208 9.20 10.16 -0.08
N GLN A 209 10.43 10.01 0.39
CA GLN A 209 11.38 8.95 0.02
C GLN A 209 11.60 7.97 1.18
N GLU A 210 11.51 8.44 2.42
CA GLU A 210 11.77 7.65 3.62
C GLU A 210 10.68 7.91 4.66
N LEU A 211 10.07 6.83 5.15
CA LEU A 211 9.06 6.86 6.20
C LEU A 211 9.49 5.94 7.33
N ILE A 212 9.72 6.52 8.51
CA ILE A 212 10.06 5.80 9.74
C ILE A 212 8.93 6.03 10.75
N VAL A 213 8.27 4.96 11.17
CA VAL A 213 7.18 4.98 12.14
C VAL A 213 7.40 3.90 13.19
N SER A 214 7.64 4.30 14.44
CA SER A 214 7.91 3.37 15.53
C SER A 214 6.92 3.53 16.67
N ASN A 215 6.58 2.42 17.32
CA ASN A 215 5.88 2.39 18.61
C ASN A 215 4.64 3.29 18.65
N ASN A 216 3.70 3.05 17.74
CA ASN A 216 2.39 3.69 17.73
C ASN A 216 1.28 2.62 17.68
N PRO A 217 0.07 2.89 18.18
CA PRO A 217 -1.07 1.98 18.05
C PRO A 217 -1.71 2.01 16.64
N LEU A 218 -0.92 2.11 15.56
CA LEU A 218 -1.45 2.10 14.19
C LEU A 218 -1.94 0.70 13.80
N THR A 219 -3.16 0.64 13.28
CA THR A 219 -3.75 -0.60 12.73
C THR A 219 -3.62 -0.72 11.22
N SER A 220 -3.40 0.41 10.54
CA SER A 220 -3.23 0.51 9.09
C SER A 220 -2.35 1.69 8.69
N LEU A 221 -1.75 1.63 7.51
CA LEU A 221 -1.05 2.75 6.89
C LEU A 221 -1.88 3.38 5.75
N PRO A 222 -1.74 4.68 5.49
CA PRO A 222 -2.34 5.35 4.33
C PRO A 222 -1.66 4.89 3.03
N VAL A 223 -2.17 5.36 1.89
CA VAL A 223 -1.54 5.11 0.58
C VAL A 223 -0.10 5.64 0.60
N LEU A 224 0.83 4.79 0.18
CA LEU A 224 2.24 5.12 0.13
C LEU A 224 2.55 5.93 -1.14
N PRO A 225 3.36 7.00 -1.04
CA PRO A 225 3.72 7.81 -2.19
C PRO A 225 4.59 7.01 -3.18
N PRO A 226 4.45 7.24 -4.50
CA PRO A 226 5.13 6.44 -5.52
C PRO A 226 6.65 6.56 -5.49
N GLY A 227 7.18 7.66 -4.92
CA GLY A 227 8.62 7.91 -4.78
C GLY A 227 9.28 7.29 -3.56
N LEU A 228 8.53 6.57 -2.71
CA LEU A 228 9.07 5.99 -1.47
C LEU A 228 10.12 4.92 -1.77
N ARG A 229 11.30 5.07 -1.18
CA ARG A 229 12.45 4.16 -1.29
C ARG A 229 12.63 3.30 -0.05
N GLU A 230 12.35 3.86 1.13
CA GLU A 230 12.59 3.20 2.42
C GLU A 230 11.33 3.32 3.30
N LEU A 231 10.86 2.17 3.78
CA LEU A 231 9.72 2.08 4.68
C LEU A 231 10.11 1.28 5.93
N GLU A 232 10.13 1.96 7.07
CA GLU A 232 10.38 1.37 8.37
C GLU A 232 9.17 1.59 9.28
N VAL A 233 8.46 0.51 9.59
CA VAL A 233 7.30 0.56 10.47
C VAL A 233 7.35 -0.57 11.49
N PHE A 234 7.67 -0.26 12.74
CA PHE A 234 7.86 -1.29 13.76
C PHE A 234 7.18 -0.96 15.08
N GLY A 235 6.85 -1.98 15.87
CA GLY A 235 6.16 -1.79 17.14
C GLY A 235 4.75 -1.23 16.99
N ASN A 236 4.06 -1.54 15.90
CA ASN A 236 2.67 -1.14 15.66
C ASN A 236 1.77 -2.39 15.57
N PRO A 237 0.49 -2.34 15.93
CA PRO A 237 -0.44 -3.46 15.76
C PRO A 237 -0.96 -3.58 14.32
N LEU A 238 -0.13 -3.35 13.29
CA LEU A 238 -0.54 -3.46 11.89
C LEU A 238 -0.91 -4.91 11.55
N THR A 239 -2.05 -5.10 10.91
CA THR A 239 -2.53 -6.42 10.44
C THR A 239 -2.27 -6.64 8.96
N HIS A 240 -2.23 -5.56 8.18
CA HIS A 240 -1.99 -5.56 6.74
C HIS A 240 -1.16 -4.34 6.32
N LEU A 241 -0.50 -4.43 5.16
CA LEU A 241 0.18 -3.31 4.51
C LEU A 241 -0.60 -2.87 3.26
N PRO A 242 -0.57 -1.57 2.90
CA PRO A 242 -1.06 -1.08 1.62
C PRO A 242 -0.17 -1.57 0.46
N ALA A 243 -0.59 -1.28 -0.77
CA ALA A 243 0.24 -1.55 -1.95
C ALA A 243 1.60 -0.85 -1.85
N LEU A 244 2.67 -1.60 -2.12
CA LEU A 244 4.03 -1.09 -2.05
C LEU A 244 4.41 -0.38 -3.36
N PRO A 245 5.06 0.79 -3.29
CA PRO A 245 5.58 1.48 -4.48
C PRO A 245 6.61 0.63 -5.21
N SER A 246 6.63 0.69 -6.54
CA SER A 246 7.55 -0.09 -7.38
C SER A 246 9.02 0.23 -7.14
N GLY A 247 9.33 1.45 -6.70
CA GLY A 247 10.69 1.91 -6.43
C GLY A 247 11.22 1.61 -5.02
N LEU A 248 10.46 0.92 -4.17
CA LEU A 248 10.84 0.64 -2.79
C LEU A 248 12.02 -0.34 -2.73
N CYS A 249 13.11 0.07 -2.09
CA CYS A 249 14.34 -0.70 -1.99
C CYS A 249 14.53 -1.38 -0.62
N LYS A 250 13.96 -0.80 0.44
CA LYS A 250 14.02 -1.34 1.80
C LYS A 250 12.64 -1.37 2.46
N LEU A 251 12.31 -2.51 3.06
CA LEU A 251 11.06 -2.71 3.79
C LEU A 251 11.34 -3.36 5.15
N TRP A 252 11.19 -2.59 6.23
CA TRP A 252 11.31 -3.06 7.60
C TRP A 252 9.96 -2.91 8.30
N VAL A 253 9.27 -4.03 8.52
CA VAL A 253 7.92 -4.07 9.10
C VAL A 253 7.83 -5.02 10.29
N PHE A 254 8.92 -5.13 11.04
CA PHE A 254 9.06 -6.08 12.14
C PHE A 254 8.28 -5.65 13.40
N GLY A 255 7.95 -6.61 14.27
CA GLY A 255 7.23 -6.32 15.51
C GLY A 255 5.82 -5.77 15.27
N ASN A 256 5.14 -6.30 14.26
CA ASN A 256 3.73 -6.00 13.95
C ASN A 256 2.85 -7.24 14.15
N GLN A 257 1.59 -7.19 13.68
CA GLN A 257 0.67 -8.32 13.68
C GLN A 257 0.31 -8.77 12.25
N LEU A 258 1.22 -8.57 11.29
CA LEU A 258 0.98 -8.84 9.87
C LEU A 258 0.74 -10.34 9.67
N THR A 259 -0.36 -10.69 9.00
CA THR A 259 -0.68 -12.09 8.64
C THR A 259 -0.22 -12.48 7.24
N SER A 260 -0.01 -11.48 6.38
CA SER A 260 0.43 -11.60 5.00
C SER A 260 1.17 -10.34 4.55
N LEU A 261 2.02 -10.46 3.54
CA LEU A 261 2.64 -9.34 2.85
C LEU A 261 1.99 -9.13 1.46
N PRO A 262 1.88 -7.89 0.97
CA PRO A 262 1.45 -7.60 -0.40
C PRO A 262 2.53 -8.04 -1.40
N THR A 263 2.25 -7.89 -2.70
CA THR A 263 3.25 -8.11 -3.76
C THR A 263 4.48 -7.24 -3.50
N LEU A 264 5.65 -7.88 -3.49
CA LEU A 264 6.92 -7.19 -3.28
C LEU A 264 7.40 -6.55 -4.58
N PRO A 265 7.92 -5.30 -4.52
CA PRO A 265 8.46 -4.63 -5.70
C PRO A 265 9.76 -5.28 -6.17
N SER A 266 10.04 -5.22 -7.47
CA SER A 266 11.21 -5.85 -8.09
C SER A 266 12.54 -5.29 -7.59
N GLU A 267 12.56 -4.01 -7.19
CA GLU A 267 13.74 -3.28 -6.72
C GLU A 267 14.04 -3.50 -5.23
N LEU A 268 13.25 -4.32 -4.52
CA LEU A 268 13.44 -4.55 -3.10
C LEU A 268 14.69 -5.37 -2.85
N GLY A 269 15.70 -4.76 -2.22
CA GLY A 269 16.94 -5.41 -1.82
C GLY A 269 16.91 -5.97 -0.40
N LYS A 270 16.12 -5.38 0.50
CA LYS A 270 16.07 -5.76 1.92
C LYS A 270 14.65 -5.88 2.44
N LEU A 271 14.33 -7.03 3.05
CA LEU A 271 13.03 -7.29 3.68
C LEU A 271 13.21 -7.82 5.10
N TRP A 272 12.83 -7.02 6.09
CA TRP A 272 12.80 -7.41 7.50
C TRP A 272 11.38 -7.36 8.04
N ALA A 273 10.74 -8.51 8.19
CA ALA A 273 9.39 -8.67 8.71
C ALA A 273 9.34 -9.69 9.87
N TYR A 274 10.40 -9.74 10.68
CA TYR A 274 10.46 -10.63 11.85
C TYR A 274 9.46 -10.23 12.94
N ASN A 275 9.15 -11.16 13.85
CA ASN A 275 8.22 -10.96 14.95
C ASN A 275 6.83 -10.46 14.47
N ASN A 276 6.21 -11.26 13.61
CA ASN A 276 4.89 -11.02 13.01
C ASN A 276 4.04 -12.30 13.09
N ARG A 277 2.93 -12.35 12.35
CA ARG A 277 2.04 -13.53 12.28
C ARG A 277 1.97 -14.09 10.85
N LEU A 278 3.03 -13.91 10.05
CA LEU A 278 3.05 -14.33 8.66
C LEU A 278 2.94 -15.85 8.57
N THR A 279 1.97 -16.32 7.79
CA THR A 279 1.77 -17.76 7.53
C THR A 279 2.40 -18.21 6.21
N ARG A 280 2.58 -17.25 5.29
CA ARG A 280 3.19 -17.44 3.96
C ARG A 280 3.91 -16.16 3.54
N LEU A 281 4.84 -16.30 2.60
CA LEU A 281 5.46 -15.18 1.90
C LEU A 281 4.98 -15.14 0.43
N PRO A 282 4.87 -13.94 -0.16
CA PRO A 282 4.70 -13.78 -1.60
C PRO A 282 5.97 -14.21 -2.37
N ALA A 283 5.93 -14.14 -3.69
CA ALA A 283 7.13 -14.31 -4.50
C ALA A 283 8.20 -13.27 -4.11
N LEU A 284 9.43 -13.73 -3.94
CA LEU A 284 10.56 -12.86 -3.60
C LEU A 284 11.11 -12.21 -4.88
N PRO A 285 11.49 -10.92 -4.82
CA PRO A 285 12.08 -10.26 -5.96
C PRO A 285 13.48 -10.82 -6.26
N PRO A 286 13.89 -10.84 -7.54
CA PRO A 286 15.14 -11.48 -7.96
C PRO A 286 16.39 -10.82 -7.37
N GLY A 287 16.32 -9.52 -7.05
CA GLY A 287 17.43 -8.75 -6.47
C GLY A 287 17.45 -8.70 -4.94
N LEU A 288 16.62 -9.50 -4.25
CA LEU A 288 16.59 -9.48 -2.78
C LEU A 288 17.90 -10.07 -2.21
N GLN A 289 18.59 -9.30 -1.39
CA GLN A 289 19.86 -9.67 -0.77
C GLN A 289 19.69 -10.10 0.69
N GLU A 290 18.77 -9.47 1.42
CA GLU A 290 18.52 -9.74 2.83
C GLU A 290 17.05 -10.08 3.09
N LEU A 291 16.81 -11.25 3.68
CA LEU A 291 15.49 -11.69 4.13
C LEU A 291 15.51 -12.09 5.61
N SER A 292 14.82 -11.30 6.43
CA SER A 292 14.59 -11.60 7.85
C SER A 292 13.10 -11.70 8.15
N VAL A 293 12.64 -12.93 8.41
CA VAL A 293 11.24 -13.26 8.75
C VAL A 293 11.18 -14.21 9.94
N SER A 294 12.16 -14.10 10.84
CA SER A 294 12.19 -14.85 12.10
C SER A 294 10.94 -14.59 12.94
N ASP A 295 10.61 -15.52 13.84
CA ASP A 295 9.48 -15.41 14.78
C ASP A 295 8.16 -15.10 14.06
N ASN A 296 7.80 -15.99 13.13
CA ASN A 296 6.56 -15.97 12.37
C ASN A 296 5.91 -17.37 12.41
N GLN A 297 4.90 -17.60 11.57
CA GLN A 297 4.16 -18.87 11.51
C GLN A 297 4.33 -19.57 10.15
N LEU A 298 5.45 -19.33 9.47
CA LEU A 298 5.71 -19.86 8.13
C LEU A 298 5.87 -21.38 8.16
N THR A 299 5.13 -22.07 7.28
CA THR A 299 5.25 -23.53 7.10
C THR A 299 6.16 -23.91 5.94
N SER A 300 6.41 -22.98 5.02
CA SER A 300 7.26 -23.14 3.84
C SER A 300 7.78 -21.79 3.37
N LEU A 301 8.90 -21.81 2.65
CA LEU A 301 9.42 -20.64 1.94
C LEU A 301 9.15 -20.77 0.42
N PRO A 302 9.00 -19.64 -0.29
CA PRO A 302 9.00 -19.60 -1.75
C PRO A 302 10.41 -19.93 -2.29
N ALA A 303 10.57 -19.92 -3.62
CA ALA A 303 11.89 -19.97 -4.24
C ALA A 303 12.74 -18.78 -3.77
N LEU A 304 14.00 -19.06 -3.41
CA LEU A 304 14.95 -18.03 -2.99
C LEU A 304 15.64 -17.43 -4.22
N PRO A 305 15.83 -16.10 -4.27
CA PRO A 305 16.56 -15.46 -5.35
C PRO A 305 18.05 -15.81 -5.29
N SER A 306 18.73 -15.76 -6.44
CA SER A 306 20.16 -16.09 -6.56
C SER A 306 21.06 -15.12 -5.79
N GLU A 307 20.64 -13.86 -5.69
CA GLU A 307 21.38 -12.77 -5.05
C GLU A 307 21.22 -12.72 -3.52
N LEU A 308 20.49 -13.67 -2.93
CA LEU A 308 20.25 -13.67 -1.49
C LEU A 308 21.54 -14.03 -0.73
N GLU A 309 21.99 -13.11 0.11
CA GLU A 309 23.18 -13.25 0.95
C GLU A 309 22.82 -13.65 2.39
N GLU A 310 21.68 -13.18 2.89
CA GLU A 310 21.25 -13.42 4.27
C GLU A 310 19.81 -13.95 4.36
N LEU A 311 19.65 -15.08 5.05
CA LEU A 311 18.37 -15.72 5.30
C LEU A 311 18.17 -16.01 6.79
N MET A 312 17.33 -15.21 7.44
CA MET A 312 16.95 -15.35 8.86
C MET A 312 15.48 -15.77 8.96
N VAL A 313 15.24 -17.04 9.28
CA VAL A 313 13.89 -17.63 9.33
C VAL A 313 13.67 -18.44 10.62
N SER A 314 14.41 -18.09 11.68
CA SER A 314 14.35 -18.75 12.98
C SER A 314 12.97 -18.63 13.63
N GLY A 315 12.60 -19.54 14.51
CA GLY A 315 11.32 -19.45 15.25
C GLY A 315 10.09 -19.57 14.34
N ASN A 316 10.15 -20.39 13.30
CA ASN A 316 9.04 -20.65 12.38
C ASN A 316 8.56 -22.10 12.47
N ARG A 317 7.70 -22.53 11.54
CA ARG A 317 7.15 -23.89 11.46
C ARG A 317 7.60 -24.60 10.18
N LEU A 318 8.76 -24.25 9.65
CA LEU A 318 9.27 -24.79 8.40
C LEU A 318 9.54 -26.29 8.53
N THR A 319 9.01 -27.07 7.60
CA THR A 319 9.23 -28.53 7.54
C THR A 319 10.31 -28.94 6.55
N ARG A 320 10.63 -28.05 5.60
CA ARG A 320 11.67 -28.18 4.58
C ARG A 320 12.18 -26.81 4.17
N LEU A 321 13.40 -26.76 3.64
CA LEU A 321 13.96 -25.59 2.97
C LEU A 321 13.92 -25.78 1.45
N PRO A 322 13.77 -24.70 0.67
CA PRO A 322 14.02 -24.71 -0.78
C PRO A 322 15.52 -24.87 -1.07
N VAL A 323 15.89 -24.92 -2.35
CA VAL A 323 17.29 -24.85 -2.76
C VAL A 323 17.88 -23.52 -2.28
N LEU A 324 19.04 -23.60 -1.63
CA LEU A 324 19.76 -22.45 -1.10
C LEU A 324 20.64 -21.86 -2.22
N PRO A 325 20.68 -20.53 -2.38
CA PRO A 325 21.59 -19.90 -3.33
C PRO A 325 23.04 -20.07 -2.86
N SER A 326 23.96 -20.30 -3.81
CA SER A 326 25.38 -20.51 -3.50
C SER A 326 26.06 -19.27 -2.89
N GLY A 327 25.50 -18.08 -3.14
CA GLY A 327 25.97 -16.81 -2.57
C GLY A 327 25.56 -16.58 -1.12
N LEU A 328 24.79 -17.48 -0.50
CA LEU A 328 24.29 -17.29 0.85
C LEU A 328 25.44 -17.35 1.87
N ARG A 329 25.60 -16.27 2.62
CA ARG A 329 26.64 -16.09 3.64
C ARG A 329 26.12 -16.35 5.05
N SER A 330 24.82 -16.18 5.27
CA SER A 330 24.24 -16.35 6.60
C SER A 330 22.89 -17.04 6.52
N LEU A 331 22.77 -18.19 7.20
CA LEU A 331 21.56 -18.99 7.28
C LEU A 331 21.22 -19.28 8.74
N SER A 332 20.11 -18.73 9.21
CA SER A 332 19.56 -19.05 10.53
C SER A 332 18.17 -19.65 10.38
N VAL A 333 18.06 -20.95 10.67
CA VAL A 333 16.80 -21.71 10.66
C VAL A 333 16.50 -22.29 12.04
N PHE A 334 17.06 -21.67 13.08
CA PHE A 334 16.94 -22.11 14.47
C PHE A 334 15.46 -22.29 14.87
N GLY A 335 15.14 -23.33 15.63
CA GLY A 335 13.80 -23.48 16.20
C GLY A 335 12.70 -23.66 15.14
N ASN A 336 12.94 -24.51 14.15
CA ASN A 336 11.97 -24.91 13.13
C ASN A 336 11.58 -26.39 13.26
N ARG A 337 10.89 -26.94 12.26
CA ARG A 337 10.44 -28.35 12.22
C ARG A 337 11.11 -29.12 11.09
N LEU A 338 12.35 -28.76 10.74
CA LEU A 338 13.08 -29.40 9.66
C LEU A 338 13.44 -30.84 10.05
N THR A 339 13.12 -31.79 9.17
CA THR A 339 13.50 -33.21 9.33
C THR A 339 14.61 -33.60 8.36
N ARG A 340 14.80 -32.82 7.30
CA ARG A 340 15.77 -32.99 6.21
C ARG A 340 16.28 -31.62 5.79
N LEU A 341 17.44 -31.63 5.12
CA LEU A 341 18.09 -30.43 4.59
C LEU A 341 18.32 -30.60 3.08
N PRO A 342 18.32 -29.51 2.31
CA PRO A 342 18.60 -29.55 0.88
C PRO A 342 20.09 -29.84 0.65
N GLU A 343 20.43 -30.53 -0.45
CA GLU A 343 21.83 -30.83 -0.80
C GLU A 343 22.68 -29.57 -1.00
N SER A 344 22.05 -28.45 -1.40
CA SER A 344 22.73 -27.15 -1.54
C SER A 344 23.37 -26.65 -0.24
N ILE A 345 22.97 -27.15 0.93
CA ILE A 345 23.52 -26.70 2.22
C ILE A 345 25.01 -27.01 2.36
N THR A 346 25.48 -28.12 1.80
CA THR A 346 26.90 -28.53 1.85
C THR A 346 27.73 -27.87 0.76
N GLY A 347 27.09 -27.15 -0.17
CA GLY A 347 27.73 -26.40 -1.26
C GLY A 347 27.83 -24.90 -1.00
N LEU A 348 27.47 -24.43 0.20
CA LEU A 348 27.69 -23.05 0.61
C LEU A 348 29.20 -22.79 0.84
N SER A 349 29.58 -21.51 0.90
CA SER A 349 30.97 -21.11 1.15
C SER A 349 31.46 -21.52 2.54
N SER A 350 32.76 -21.75 2.70
CA SER A 350 33.39 -22.01 4.01
C SER A 350 33.24 -20.86 5.01
N GLU A 351 33.02 -19.64 4.53
CA GLU A 351 32.77 -18.46 5.37
C GLU A 351 31.30 -18.32 5.76
N ALA A 352 30.40 -19.15 5.21
CA ALA A 352 28.99 -19.04 5.51
C ALA A 352 28.69 -19.52 6.93
N THR A 353 27.88 -18.76 7.65
CA THR A 353 27.42 -19.14 8.99
C THR A 353 26.08 -19.85 8.90
N VAL A 354 26.00 -21.08 9.41
CA VAL A 354 24.78 -21.91 9.33
C VAL A 354 24.34 -22.34 10.74
N ASN A 355 23.16 -21.92 11.17
CA ASN A 355 22.55 -22.34 12.42
C ASN A 355 21.31 -23.22 12.18
N LEU A 356 21.43 -24.51 12.51
CA LEU A 356 20.41 -25.55 12.36
C LEU A 356 19.76 -25.98 13.69
N GLU A 357 20.18 -25.41 14.82
CA GLU A 357 19.76 -25.87 16.14
C GLU A 357 18.24 -25.79 16.35
N GLY A 358 17.71 -26.59 17.28
CA GLY A 358 16.27 -26.60 17.57
C GLY A 358 15.41 -27.15 16.42
N ASN A 359 15.97 -28.01 15.56
CA ASN A 359 15.23 -28.74 14.53
C ASN A 359 15.24 -30.26 14.79
N PRO A 360 14.12 -30.97 14.57
CA PRO A 360 14.02 -32.42 14.69
C PRO A 360 14.61 -33.14 13.46
N LEU A 361 15.90 -32.89 13.17
CA LEU A 361 16.61 -33.51 12.06
C LEU A 361 16.65 -35.03 12.25
N SER A 362 16.36 -35.78 11.17
CA SER A 362 16.41 -37.25 11.24
C SER A 362 17.84 -37.75 11.47
N GLU A 363 17.99 -38.88 12.16
CA GLU A 363 19.30 -39.53 12.37
C GLU A 363 20.07 -39.73 11.06
N ARG A 364 19.36 -40.12 9.99
CA ARG A 364 19.94 -40.25 8.65
C ARG A 364 20.50 -38.93 8.13
N THR A 365 19.81 -37.82 8.35
CA THR A 365 20.27 -36.49 7.94
C THR A 365 21.50 -36.07 8.74
N LEU A 366 21.49 -36.29 10.06
CA LEU A 366 22.64 -35.99 10.92
C LEU A 366 23.87 -36.82 10.55
N GLN A 367 23.71 -38.12 10.33
CA GLN A 367 24.79 -39.00 9.90
C GLN A 367 25.34 -38.60 8.53
N ALA A 368 24.46 -38.24 7.57
CA ALA A 368 24.88 -37.78 6.25
C ALA A 368 25.69 -36.48 6.35
N LEU A 369 25.22 -35.51 7.14
CA LEU A 369 25.97 -34.29 7.41
C LEU A 369 27.33 -34.59 8.03
N GLN A 370 27.38 -35.40 9.10
CA GLN A 370 28.62 -35.74 9.77
C GLN A 370 29.62 -36.44 8.84
N ASN A 371 29.16 -37.33 7.97
CA ASN A 371 30.01 -38.00 6.99
C ASN A 371 30.57 -37.01 5.95
N ILE A 372 29.75 -36.05 5.49
CA ILE A 372 30.17 -35.06 4.49
C ILE A 372 31.15 -34.06 5.12
N THR A 373 30.83 -33.51 6.29
CA THR A 373 31.64 -32.49 6.95
C THR A 373 32.96 -33.04 7.52
N SER A 374 33.02 -34.34 7.81
CA SER A 374 34.26 -35.01 8.26
C SER A 374 35.12 -35.53 7.10
N ALA A 375 34.64 -35.44 5.85
CA ALA A 375 35.36 -35.96 4.70
C ALA A 375 36.63 -35.12 4.42
N PRO A 376 37.77 -35.75 4.08
CA PRO A 376 38.95 -35.02 3.64
C PRO A 376 38.64 -34.16 2.41
N GLY A 377 38.89 -32.86 2.51
CA GLY A 377 38.62 -31.91 1.42
C GLY A 377 37.22 -31.29 1.42
N TYR A 378 36.40 -31.52 2.45
CA TYR A 378 35.21 -30.71 2.66
C TYR A 378 35.60 -29.23 2.87
N SER A 379 34.96 -28.35 2.10
CA SER A 379 35.22 -26.91 2.08
C SER A 379 33.93 -26.09 2.20
N GLY A 380 32.85 -26.70 2.69
CA GLY A 380 31.59 -26.02 2.97
C GLY A 380 31.59 -25.37 4.36
N PRO A 381 30.43 -24.82 4.78
CA PRO A 381 30.28 -24.18 6.10
C PRO A 381 30.29 -25.16 7.26
#